data_AF-A0A198UI92-F1
#
_entry.id   AF-A0A198UI92-F1
#
_cell.length_a   1.000
_cell.length_b   1.000
_cell.length_c   1.000
_cell.angle_alpha   90.00
_cell.angle_beta   90.00
_cell.angle_gamma   90.00
#
_symmetry.space_group_name_H-M   'P 1'
#
loop_
_entity.id
_entity.type
_entity.pdbx_description
1 polymer ?
#
loop_
_entity_poly.entity_id
_entity_poly.type
_entity_poly.pdbx_seq_one_letter_code
_entity_poly.pdbx_strand_id
1 'polypeptide(L)'
;MMILPAILIRQYHSSQTTMSSPIVFHPKTVHPKTNNQNTPLPSEPYHHKANHNQNRSIAQSGAVATSTSNGTPKIGFVSLGCPKALVDSERIITELTYEGYQVANDYDGADLVVVNTCGFIESAVQESLDAIGEAINKNGKVIVTGCLGKDAEKIRTMHPAVLAVTGAHAYEEVISAVNHHVPKPAKSKEYDPKIDLINDAGIKLTPKHYAYVKISEGCNHRCTFCIIPSLRGDLVSRPIDGVMKEAVALKKSGVKELLVISQDTSAYGVDLKYKTVFWEGWPLKSKFYDMCEAMSKLGIWVRLHYVYPYPHVDAVVQIMADSMAASGGTGGLLPYLDIPFQHASPSVLKAMKRPAMSENTLERIQAWRAICPDIVIRSTFVVGFPGETDEDFEYLLDWLTKARLDRVGCFTYSEVEGAVANDLPNPVPEEIKQARYERLMALQQKISAEKLAEKVGKTLVVLVDEIDTEENIAICRSYADAPEIDGHVYVDNIDATVKAGDMLTVVIDEASDYDLFASFGPA
;
A
#
# COMPACT_ATOMS: atom_id res chain seq x y z
N MET A 1 -19.50 49.87 0.98
CA MET A 1 -20.20 50.46 2.14
C MET A 1 -21.11 49.40 2.71
N MET A 2 -20.69 48.80 3.83
CA MET A 2 -21.34 48.90 5.15
C MET A 2 -22.58 47.98 5.27
N ILE A 3 -22.48 46.82 5.92
CA ILE A 3 -22.55 46.52 7.38
C ILE A 3 -23.93 45.88 7.72
N LEU A 4 -23.86 44.63 8.24
CA LEU A 4 -24.65 43.88 9.27
C LEU A 4 -25.84 44.56 10.01
N PRO A 5 -26.65 43.91 10.92
CA PRO A 5 -26.60 42.52 11.51
C PRO A 5 -27.98 41.81 11.79
N ALA A 6 -27.94 40.57 12.32
CA ALA A 6 -28.73 39.95 13.43
C ALA A 6 -28.89 38.43 13.17
N ILE A 7 -28.34 37.43 13.89
CA ILE A 7 -28.25 37.02 15.32
C ILE A 7 -29.59 36.73 16.03
N LEU A 8 -29.81 35.42 16.30
CA LEU A 8 -30.48 34.76 17.45
C LEU A 8 -30.47 33.24 17.14
N ILE A 9 -29.63 32.34 17.68
CA ILE A 9 -29.41 31.79 19.04
C ILE A 9 -30.65 31.22 19.76
N ARG A 10 -30.65 29.89 19.91
CA ARG A 10 -31.14 29.02 21.03
C ARG A 10 -30.57 27.60 20.73
N GLN A 11 -29.70 26.89 21.48
CA GLN A 11 -29.54 26.58 22.92
C GLN A 11 -30.85 26.02 23.53
N TYR A 12 -31.00 24.83 24.12
CA TYR A 12 -30.22 23.90 24.99
C TYR A 12 -30.85 22.46 24.84
N HIS A 13 -30.33 21.30 25.26
CA HIS A 13 -29.78 20.95 26.58
C HIS A 13 -28.83 19.73 26.55
N SER A 14 -27.71 19.89 27.26
CA SER A 14 -26.89 18.84 27.85
C SER A 14 -27.54 18.27 29.12
N SER A 15 -27.20 17.01 29.44
CA SER A 15 -27.11 16.54 30.82
C SER A 15 -25.78 15.81 31.00
N GLN A 16 -24.91 16.40 31.83
CA GLN A 16 -23.85 15.71 32.57
C GLN A 16 -24.55 14.80 33.60
N THR A 17 -24.05 13.67 34.09
CA THR A 17 -22.72 13.34 34.63
C THR A 17 -22.69 11.82 34.85
N THR A 18 -21.56 11.14 34.63
CA THR A 18 -20.97 10.14 35.56
C THR A 18 -19.71 9.55 34.92
N MET A 19 -18.63 9.50 35.71
CA MET A 19 -17.44 8.71 35.41
C MET A 19 -17.83 7.26 35.17
N SER A 20 -17.24 6.61 34.16
CA SER A 20 -17.19 5.15 34.09
C SER A 20 -15.91 4.74 33.35
N SER A 21 -15.08 4.00 34.07
CA SER A 21 -13.84 3.37 33.64
C SER A 21 -13.98 2.57 32.34
N PRO A 22 -12.89 2.31 31.61
CA PRO A 22 -12.90 1.39 30.47
C PRO A 22 -13.43 0.02 30.90
N ILE A 23 -14.39 -0.49 30.13
CA ILE A 23 -14.96 -1.82 30.29
C ILE A 23 -13.86 -2.83 29.97
N VAL A 24 -13.36 -3.49 31.02
CA VAL A 24 -12.47 -4.65 30.93
C VAL A 24 -13.33 -5.88 30.64
N PHE A 25 -13.11 -6.53 29.51
CA PHE A 25 -13.74 -7.83 29.22
C PHE A 25 -13.01 -8.91 30.03
N HIS A 26 -13.75 -9.66 30.86
CA HIS A 26 -13.26 -10.87 31.53
C HIS A 26 -13.87 -12.09 30.84
N PRO A 27 -13.07 -13.11 30.50
CA PRO A 27 -13.59 -14.35 29.90
C PRO A 27 -14.44 -15.09 30.94
N LYS A 28 -15.70 -15.40 30.60
CA LYS A 28 -16.52 -16.26 31.44
C LYS A 28 -16.04 -17.70 31.31
N THR A 29 -15.62 -18.24 32.45
CA THR A 29 -15.40 -19.65 32.74
C THR A 29 -16.57 -20.52 32.31
N VAL A 30 -16.23 -21.63 31.64
CA VAL A 30 -17.11 -22.73 31.25
C VAL A 30 -17.57 -23.52 32.47
N HIS A 31 -18.87 -23.82 32.55
CA HIS A 31 -19.36 -25.04 33.19
C HIS A 31 -20.49 -25.68 32.38
N PRO A 32 -20.57 -27.03 32.34
CA PRO A 32 -21.27 -27.79 31.32
C PRO A 32 -22.73 -28.05 31.69
N LYS A 33 -23.62 -28.24 30.70
CA LYS A 33 -24.83 -29.09 30.83
C LYS A 33 -25.57 -29.36 29.50
N THR A 34 -25.53 -30.64 29.11
CA THR A 34 -26.63 -31.55 28.67
C THR A 34 -27.46 -31.29 27.40
N ASN A 35 -27.39 -32.28 26.48
CA ASN A 35 -28.35 -32.78 25.46
C ASN A 35 -29.78 -32.18 25.43
N ASN A 36 -30.30 -31.83 24.24
CA ASN A 36 -31.02 -32.74 23.30
C ASN A 36 -31.65 -32.01 22.06
N GLN A 37 -31.65 -32.71 20.92
CA GLN A 37 -32.63 -32.73 19.79
C GLN A 37 -32.72 -31.65 18.67
N ASN A 38 -32.30 -32.09 17.46
CA ASN A 38 -32.84 -31.95 16.10
C ASN A 38 -33.85 -30.84 15.72
N THR A 39 -33.43 -29.94 14.82
CA THR A 39 -34.21 -29.47 13.64
C THR A 39 -33.25 -28.83 12.61
N PRO A 40 -33.40 -29.00 11.27
CA PRO A 40 -32.48 -28.43 10.29
C PRO A 40 -32.83 -26.97 10.00
N LEU A 41 -31.84 -26.07 10.09
CA LEU A 41 -31.96 -24.66 9.72
C LEU A 41 -31.50 -24.46 8.25
N PRO A 42 -32.09 -23.50 7.51
CA PRO A 42 -31.74 -23.24 6.11
C PRO A 42 -30.36 -22.57 6.00
N SER A 43 -29.62 -22.92 4.95
CA SER A 43 -28.36 -22.29 4.55
C SER A 43 -28.59 -20.85 4.09
N GLU A 44 -28.27 -19.87 4.93
CA GLU A 44 -28.07 -18.49 4.48
C GLU A 44 -26.66 -18.32 3.91
N PRO A 45 -26.48 -17.62 2.77
CA PRO A 45 -25.16 -17.30 2.24
C PRO A 45 -24.40 -16.40 3.22
N TYR A 46 -23.12 -16.73 3.41
CA TYR A 46 -22.23 -16.12 4.39
C TYR A 46 -21.87 -14.69 4.00
N HIS A 47 -22.71 -13.72 4.37
CA HIS A 47 -22.37 -12.30 4.25
C HIS A 47 -21.48 -11.87 5.41
N HIS A 48 -20.17 -12.06 5.27
CA HIS A 48 -19.21 -11.40 6.16
C HIS A 48 -19.29 -9.89 5.92
N LYS A 49 -19.70 -9.13 6.93
CA LYS A 49 -19.48 -7.67 6.97
C LYS A 49 -17.99 -7.43 7.18
N ALA A 50 -17.21 -7.53 6.10
CA ALA A 50 -15.83 -7.10 6.10
C ALA A 50 -15.81 -5.58 6.35
N ASN A 51 -15.45 -5.18 7.57
CA ASN A 51 -15.09 -3.81 7.87
C ASN A 51 -13.81 -3.50 7.08
N HIS A 52 -13.97 -2.90 5.91
CA HIS A 52 -12.86 -2.24 5.24
C HIS A 52 -12.36 -1.10 6.12
N ASN A 53 -11.03 -1.00 6.19
CA ASN A 53 -10.28 0.14 6.73
C ASN A 53 -10.15 0.23 8.27
N GLN A 54 -9.52 -0.79 8.86
CA GLN A 54 -8.81 -0.59 10.12
C GLN A 54 -7.31 -0.78 9.89
N ASN A 55 -6.60 0.33 9.70
CA ASN A 55 -5.17 0.40 10.03
C ASN A 55 -5.04 -0.15 11.46
N ARG A 56 -4.59 -1.39 11.60
CA ARG A 56 -4.28 -1.97 12.90
C ARG A 56 -3.06 -1.24 13.44
N SER A 57 -3.29 -0.22 14.25
CA SER A 57 -2.35 0.07 15.33
C SER A 57 -2.25 -1.20 16.17
N ILE A 58 -1.05 -1.74 16.34
CA ILE A 58 -0.81 -2.81 17.30
C ILE A 58 -0.86 -2.14 18.68
N ALA A 59 -2.05 -1.96 19.22
CA ALA A 59 -2.23 -1.56 20.61
C ALA A 59 -2.29 -2.84 21.46
N GLN A 60 -1.24 -3.14 22.23
CA GLN A 60 -1.36 -4.14 23.29
C GLN A 60 -0.70 -3.68 24.59
N SER A 61 -1.51 -3.79 25.63
CA SER A 61 -1.33 -3.32 27.00
C SER A 61 -0.16 -3.98 27.75
N GLY A 62 0.65 -3.18 28.44
CA GLY A 62 1.65 -3.67 29.40
C GLY A 62 2.07 -2.57 30.36
N ALA A 63 2.12 -2.89 31.66
CA ALA A 63 2.31 -1.94 32.75
C ALA A 63 3.70 -1.28 32.79
N VAL A 64 3.70 -0.03 33.29
CA VAL A 64 4.87 0.84 33.50
C VAL A 64 5.97 0.13 34.28
N ALA A 65 7.12 -0.06 33.64
CA ALA A 65 8.37 -0.41 34.30
C ALA A 65 9.46 0.58 33.89
N THR A 66 9.74 1.53 34.78
CA THR A 66 10.96 2.34 34.73
C THR A 66 12.18 1.42 34.79
N SER A 67 13.04 1.42 33.78
CA SER A 67 14.35 0.75 33.87
C SER A 67 15.47 1.69 33.47
N THR A 68 16.46 1.75 34.35
CA THR A 68 17.74 2.44 34.17
C THR A 68 18.76 1.44 33.59
N SER A 69 19.42 1.87 32.50
CA SER A 69 20.74 1.50 31.96
C SER A 69 21.40 0.18 32.41
N ASN A 70 21.38 -0.82 31.52
CA ASN A 70 22.49 -1.77 31.23
C ASN A 70 22.23 -2.71 30.02
N GLY A 71 21.19 -2.46 29.22
CA GLY A 71 20.86 -3.27 28.03
C GLY A 71 21.28 -2.59 26.72
N THR A 72 21.34 -3.37 25.63
CA THR A 72 21.50 -2.84 24.27
C THR A 72 20.37 -1.83 23.97
N PRO A 73 20.67 -0.62 23.47
CA PRO A 73 19.64 0.39 23.24
C PRO A 73 18.57 -0.07 22.25
N LYS A 74 17.32 0.29 22.54
CA LYS A 74 16.13 -0.09 21.78
C LYS A 74 15.52 1.11 21.05
N ILE A 75 15.25 0.96 19.77
CA ILE A 75 14.61 2.00 18.95
C ILE A 75 13.20 1.52 18.59
N GLY A 76 12.19 2.30 18.97
CA GLY A 76 10.81 2.10 18.54
C GLY A 76 10.59 2.72 17.16
N PHE A 77 9.70 2.14 16.36
CA PHE A 77 9.45 2.62 15.01
C PHE A 77 7.95 2.64 14.69
N VAL A 78 7.47 3.75 14.12
CA VAL A 78 6.11 3.91 13.60
C VAL A 78 6.21 4.19 12.11
N SER A 79 5.54 3.37 11.29
CA SER A 79 5.54 3.54 9.84
C SER A 79 4.14 3.88 9.37
N LEU A 80 3.93 5.12 8.94
CA LEU A 80 2.67 5.59 8.39
C LEU A 80 2.76 5.86 6.89
N GLY A 81 1.61 5.99 6.25
CA GLY A 81 1.49 6.38 4.86
C GLY A 81 1.40 5.21 3.90
N CYS A 82 2.34 5.09 2.97
CA CYS A 82 2.22 4.20 1.80
C CYS A 82 3.34 3.14 1.75
N PRO A 83 3.23 2.12 0.87
CA PRO A 83 4.26 1.08 0.74
C PRO A 83 5.69 1.60 0.50
N LYS A 84 5.84 2.78 -0.10
CA LYS A 84 7.15 3.43 -0.30
C LYS A 84 7.75 3.90 1.03
N ALA A 85 6.92 4.45 1.91
CA ALA A 85 7.33 4.81 3.27
C ALA A 85 7.60 3.56 4.12
N LEU A 86 6.83 2.48 3.94
CA LEU A 86 7.12 1.18 4.58
C LEU A 86 8.52 0.67 4.23
N VAL A 87 8.89 0.67 2.94
CA VAL A 87 10.25 0.27 2.53
C VAL A 87 11.32 1.24 3.08
N ASP A 88 10.99 2.54 3.23
CA ASP A 88 11.90 3.48 3.90
C ASP A 88 12.16 3.07 5.35
N SER A 89 11.11 2.70 6.07
CA SER A 89 11.15 2.22 7.45
C SER A 89 11.96 0.93 7.59
N GLU A 90 11.71 -0.07 6.74
CA GLU A 90 12.44 -1.35 6.73
C GLU A 90 13.95 -1.15 6.56
N ARG A 91 14.37 -0.23 5.70
CA ARG A 91 15.79 0.10 5.50
C ARG A 91 16.41 0.76 6.70
N ILE A 92 15.73 1.73 7.32
CA ILE A 92 16.21 2.39 8.53
C ILE A 92 16.37 1.36 9.65
N ILE A 93 15.35 0.52 9.86
CA ILE A 93 15.36 -0.53 10.88
C ILE A 93 16.50 -1.53 10.64
N THR A 94 16.70 -1.94 9.39
CA THR A 94 17.79 -2.84 9.00
C THR A 94 19.16 -2.22 9.31
N GLU A 95 19.37 -0.95 8.95
CA GLU A 95 20.64 -0.26 9.22
C GLU A 95 20.88 -0.05 10.72
N LEU A 96 19.86 0.37 11.47
CA LEU A 96 19.95 0.47 12.93
C LEU A 96 20.34 -0.87 13.56
N THR A 97 19.79 -1.97 13.07
CA THR A 97 20.13 -3.29 13.58
C THR A 97 21.55 -3.71 13.20
N TYR A 98 22.05 -3.33 12.01
CA TYR A 98 23.47 -3.48 11.65
C TYR A 98 24.41 -2.64 12.53
N GLU A 99 23.93 -1.47 13.01
CA GLU A 99 24.64 -0.65 13.98
C GLU A 99 24.59 -1.22 15.41
N GLY A 100 23.80 -2.26 15.64
CA GLY A 100 23.68 -3.00 16.89
C GLY A 100 22.50 -2.60 17.76
N TYR A 101 21.64 -1.67 17.30
CA TYR A 101 20.42 -1.33 18.00
C TYR A 101 19.43 -2.50 18.00
N GLN A 102 18.63 -2.60 19.05
CA GLN A 102 17.47 -3.48 19.06
C GLN A 102 16.22 -2.72 18.60
N VAL A 103 15.27 -3.42 17.99
CA VAL A 103 13.97 -2.85 17.64
C VAL A 103 13.02 -3.09 18.80
N ALA A 104 12.40 -2.02 19.31
CA ALA A 104 11.36 -2.12 20.34
C ALA A 104 10.01 -2.48 19.70
N ASN A 105 9.22 -3.28 20.41
CA ASN A 105 7.86 -3.64 19.99
C ASN A 105 6.80 -2.60 20.38
N ASP A 106 7.14 -1.65 21.26
CA ASP A 106 6.25 -0.61 21.80
C ASP A 106 7.02 0.71 22.04
N TYR A 107 6.29 1.78 22.37
CA TYR A 107 6.88 3.08 22.68
C TYR A 107 7.47 3.14 24.09
N ASP A 108 6.84 2.47 25.05
CA ASP A 108 7.17 2.56 26.48
C ASP A 108 8.49 1.84 26.82
N GLY A 109 8.91 0.87 25.99
CA GLY A 109 10.16 0.12 26.12
C GLY A 109 11.30 0.57 25.20
N ALA A 110 11.13 1.67 24.46
CA ALA A 110 12.14 2.22 23.57
C ALA A 110 13.00 3.30 24.26
N ASP A 111 14.27 3.41 23.90
CA ASP A 111 15.14 4.53 24.28
C ASP A 111 14.91 5.78 23.42
N LEU A 112 14.32 5.58 22.23
CA LEU A 112 13.92 6.61 21.27
C LEU A 112 12.91 6.03 20.28
N VAL A 113 11.96 6.85 19.83
CA VAL A 113 10.99 6.46 18.78
C VAL A 113 11.24 7.25 17.49
N VAL A 114 11.29 6.54 16.36
CA VAL A 114 11.29 7.13 15.02
C VAL A 114 9.88 7.03 14.43
N VAL A 115 9.30 8.16 14.05
CA VAL A 115 7.99 8.23 13.40
C VAL A 115 8.16 8.61 11.94
N ASN A 116 7.89 7.67 11.02
CA ASN A 116 7.89 7.89 9.58
C ASN A 116 6.49 8.31 9.10
N THR A 117 6.39 9.52 8.59
CA THR A 117 5.13 10.25 8.41
C THR A 117 4.71 10.39 6.95
N CYS A 118 3.40 10.54 6.74
CA CYS A 118 2.81 10.91 5.45
C CYS A 118 2.61 12.44 5.39
N GLY A 119 2.84 13.03 4.21
CA GLY A 119 2.77 14.47 3.99
C GLY A 119 1.96 14.87 2.76
N PHE A 120 1.12 13.97 2.24
CA PHE A 120 0.46 14.17 0.94
C PHE A 120 -1.02 14.55 1.04
N ILE A 121 -1.82 13.80 1.81
CA ILE A 121 -3.26 14.06 1.99
C ILE A 121 -3.49 14.59 3.39
N GLU A 122 -4.36 15.59 3.56
CA GLU A 122 -4.58 16.27 4.84
C GLU A 122 -4.99 15.30 5.97
N SER A 123 -5.84 14.30 5.69
CA SER A 123 -6.20 13.27 6.67
C SER A 123 -4.98 12.49 7.17
N ALA A 124 -4.06 12.14 6.27
CA ALA A 124 -2.82 11.43 6.60
C ALA A 124 -1.77 12.34 7.27
N VAL A 125 -1.80 13.65 6.99
CA VAL A 125 -1.01 14.65 7.71
C VAL A 125 -1.48 14.74 9.16
N GLN A 126 -2.79 14.81 9.39
CA GLN A 126 -3.35 14.86 10.74
C GLN A 126 -3.05 13.56 11.51
N GLU A 127 -3.26 12.39 10.91
CA GLU A 127 -2.88 11.10 11.49
C GLU A 127 -1.39 11.07 11.88
N SER A 128 -0.52 11.62 11.03
CA SER A 128 0.92 11.71 11.30
C SER A 128 1.24 12.62 12.50
N LEU A 129 0.57 13.77 12.62
CA LEU A 129 0.75 14.68 13.77
C LEU A 129 0.26 14.03 15.08
N ASP A 130 -0.89 13.37 15.03
CA ASP A 130 -1.45 12.68 16.20
C ASP A 130 -0.51 11.57 16.70
N ALA A 131 0.06 10.77 15.78
CA ALA A 131 1.04 9.73 16.10
C ALA A 131 2.33 10.30 16.71
N ILE A 132 2.81 11.47 16.24
CA ILE A 132 3.95 12.17 16.85
C ILE A 132 3.61 12.56 18.29
N GLY A 133 2.43 13.15 18.51
CA GLY A 133 1.97 13.53 19.85
C GLY A 133 1.89 12.33 20.80
N GLU A 134 1.35 11.20 20.34
CA GLU A 134 1.30 9.96 21.11
C GLU A 134 2.70 9.44 21.48
N ALA A 135 3.61 9.39 20.51
CA ALA A 135 4.98 8.93 20.73
C ALA A 135 5.73 9.84 21.73
N ILE A 136 5.51 11.16 21.67
CA ILE A 136 6.10 12.11 22.64
C ILE A 136 5.52 11.86 24.04
N ASN A 137 4.21 11.68 24.16
CA ASN A 137 3.56 11.48 25.46
C ASN A 137 4.00 10.18 26.14
N LYS A 138 4.25 9.12 25.37
CA LYS A 138 4.65 7.80 25.88
C LYS A 138 6.16 7.68 26.12
N ASN A 139 6.98 8.15 25.18
CA ASN A 139 8.45 7.95 25.22
C ASN A 139 9.25 9.20 25.63
N GLY A 140 8.83 10.38 25.16
CA GLY A 140 9.53 11.65 25.39
C GLY A 140 10.73 11.93 24.48
N LYS A 141 11.25 10.95 23.73
CA LYS A 141 12.33 11.14 22.74
C LYS A 141 11.89 10.68 21.36
N VAL A 142 11.56 11.64 20.50
CA VAL A 142 11.01 11.36 19.17
C VAL A 142 11.82 12.02 18.06
N ILE A 143 12.16 11.23 17.05
CA ILE A 143 12.67 11.69 15.75
C ILE A 143 11.55 11.51 14.73
N VAL A 144 11.33 12.52 13.90
CA VAL A 144 10.34 12.48 12.82
C VAL A 144 11.06 12.39 11.48
N THR A 145 10.58 11.50 10.63
CA THR A 145 11.06 11.32 9.25
C THR A 145 9.89 11.17 8.29
N GLY A 146 10.15 11.07 6.99
CA GLY A 146 9.12 10.86 5.97
C GLY A 146 8.66 12.13 5.28
N CYS A 147 7.53 12.04 4.58
CA CYS A 147 7.08 13.10 3.67
C CYS A 147 6.71 14.40 4.39
N LEU A 148 6.13 14.33 5.59
CA LEU A 148 5.77 15.53 6.36
C LEU A 148 7.02 16.27 6.86
N GLY A 149 8.18 15.61 6.92
CA GLY A 149 9.43 16.22 7.36
C GLY A 149 9.90 17.40 6.49
N LYS A 150 9.37 17.54 5.27
CA LYS A 150 9.58 18.75 4.46
C LYS A 150 9.00 20.01 5.12
N ASP A 151 7.93 19.85 5.88
CA ASP A 151 7.28 20.90 6.66
C ASP A 151 7.69 20.82 8.14
N ALA A 152 9.02 20.91 8.36
CA ALA A 152 9.60 20.82 9.70
C ALA A 152 9.11 21.94 10.63
N GLU A 153 8.74 23.11 10.09
CA GLU A 153 8.20 24.22 10.87
C GLU A 153 6.82 23.88 11.43
N LYS A 154 5.92 23.31 10.62
CA LYS A 154 4.61 22.83 11.09
C LYS A 154 4.75 21.79 12.19
N ILE A 155 5.63 20.80 12.01
CA ILE A 155 5.90 19.77 13.03
C ILE A 155 6.41 20.40 14.32
N ARG A 156 7.41 21.31 14.25
CA ARG A 156 8.01 21.91 15.45
C ARG A 156 7.09 22.90 16.15
N THR A 157 6.19 23.54 15.42
CA THR A 157 5.16 24.43 16.00
C THR A 157 4.16 23.63 16.83
N MET A 158 3.70 22.50 16.32
CA MET A 158 2.73 21.63 17.01
C MET A 158 3.39 20.76 18.10
N HIS A 159 4.61 20.28 17.84
CA HIS A 159 5.36 19.36 18.70
C HIS A 159 6.80 19.86 18.91
N PRO A 160 7.02 20.90 19.75
CA PRO A 160 8.35 21.48 19.97
C PRO A 160 9.38 20.51 20.57
N ALA A 161 8.92 19.42 21.20
CA ALA A 161 9.77 18.42 21.86
C ALA A 161 10.43 17.42 20.89
N VAL A 162 10.12 17.49 19.58
CA VAL A 162 10.76 16.63 18.57
C VAL A 162 12.27 16.92 18.49
N LEU A 163 13.08 15.86 18.64
CA LEU A 163 14.53 15.93 18.69
C LEU A 163 15.14 16.28 17.33
N ALA A 164 14.67 15.61 16.28
CA ALA A 164 15.10 15.84 14.91
C ALA A 164 13.94 15.65 13.93
N VAL A 165 13.98 16.38 12.83
CA VAL A 165 13.05 16.22 11.70
C VAL A 165 13.88 16.07 10.44
N THR A 166 13.67 14.97 9.70
CA THR A 166 14.35 14.67 8.44
C THR A 166 13.33 14.49 7.32
N GLY A 167 13.76 14.61 6.06
CA GLY A 167 12.90 14.38 4.90
C GLY A 167 12.58 12.90 4.64
N ALA A 168 11.77 12.65 3.61
CA ALA A 168 11.61 11.31 3.05
C ALA A 168 12.96 10.79 2.53
N HIS A 169 13.17 9.47 2.55
CA HIS A 169 14.41 8.80 2.07
C HIS A 169 15.74 9.35 2.61
N ALA A 170 15.70 10.15 3.68
CA ALA A 170 16.87 10.74 4.34
C ALA A 170 17.49 9.75 5.34
N TYR A 171 17.82 8.53 4.88
CA TYR A 171 18.22 7.43 5.76
C TYR A 171 19.43 7.80 6.62
N GLU A 172 20.48 8.36 6.01
CA GLU A 172 21.72 8.73 6.73
C GLU A 172 21.47 9.80 7.80
N GLU A 173 20.57 10.75 7.54
CA GLU A 173 20.19 11.78 8.51
C GLU A 173 19.45 11.18 9.71
N VAL A 174 18.55 10.22 9.47
CA VAL A 174 17.85 9.51 10.55
C VAL A 174 18.84 8.73 11.40
N ILE A 175 19.74 7.96 10.79
CA ILE A 175 20.76 7.18 11.51
C ILE A 175 21.68 8.12 12.32
N SER A 176 22.10 9.23 11.73
CA SER A 176 22.91 10.26 12.41
C SER A 176 22.18 10.86 13.61
N ALA A 177 20.89 11.19 13.45
CA ALA A 177 20.07 11.73 14.53
C ALA A 177 19.85 10.73 15.66
N VAL A 178 19.62 9.45 15.34
CA VAL A 178 19.55 8.37 16.34
C VAL A 178 20.86 8.27 17.10
N ASN A 179 21.99 8.17 16.40
CA ASN A 179 23.32 8.08 17.01
C ASN A 179 23.69 9.29 17.88
N HIS A 180 23.14 10.47 17.57
CA HIS A 180 23.35 11.67 18.37
C HIS A 180 22.60 11.62 19.72
N HIS A 181 21.38 11.07 19.74
CA HIS A 181 20.51 11.07 20.92
C HIS A 181 20.55 9.78 21.73
N VAL A 182 20.97 8.68 21.10
CA VAL A 182 21.14 7.36 21.72
C VAL A 182 22.55 6.87 21.35
N PRO A 183 23.44 6.66 22.34
CA PRO A 183 24.80 6.20 22.05
C PRO A 183 24.80 4.88 21.29
N LYS A 184 25.60 4.81 20.23
CA LYS A 184 25.77 3.59 19.45
C LYS A 184 26.22 2.43 20.35
N PRO A 185 25.53 1.28 20.32
CA PRO A 185 25.95 0.12 21.08
C PRO A 185 27.40 -0.26 20.76
N ALA A 186 28.16 -0.60 21.80
CA ALA A 186 29.52 -1.10 21.62
C ALA A 186 29.46 -2.40 20.83
N LYS A 187 30.20 -2.49 19.72
CA LYS A 187 30.34 -3.75 18.97
C LYS A 187 30.93 -4.81 19.91
N SER A 188 30.14 -5.78 20.33
CA SER A 188 30.69 -6.92 21.06
C SER A 188 31.46 -7.81 20.07
N LYS A 189 32.53 -8.46 20.52
CA LYS A 189 33.25 -9.45 19.69
C LYS A 189 32.43 -10.73 19.46
N GLU A 190 31.29 -10.87 20.13
CA GLU A 190 30.45 -12.07 20.17
C GLU A 190 29.15 -11.93 19.36
N TYR A 191 28.80 -10.72 18.90
CA TYR A 191 27.58 -10.45 18.15
C TYR A 191 27.92 -9.79 16.81
N ASP A 192 27.79 -10.55 15.73
CA ASP A 192 27.84 -10.02 14.36
C ASP A 192 26.43 -10.11 13.74
N PRO A 193 25.70 -8.98 13.59
CA PRO A 193 24.36 -8.98 13.01
C PRO A 193 24.30 -9.61 11.62
N LYS A 194 25.40 -9.57 10.86
CA LYS A 194 25.51 -10.16 9.51
C LYS A 194 25.61 -11.68 9.52
N ILE A 195 25.98 -12.26 10.65
CA ILE A 195 26.15 -13.70 10.84
C ILE A 195 24.96 -14.27 11.62
N ASP A 196 24.44 -13.53 12.60
CA ASP A 196 23.54 -14.10 13.60
C ASP A 196 22.04 -13.77 13.43
N LEU A 197 21.62 -12.70 12.74
CA LEU A 197 20.20 -12.28 12.77
C LEU A 197 19.60 -11.71 11.48
N ILE A 198 20.38 -11.03 10.62
CA ILE A 198 19.85 -10.39 9.41
C ILE A 198 20.47 -11.03 8.17
N ASN A 199 19.62 -11.65 7.35
CA ASN A 199 20.02 -12.14 6.03
C ASN A 199 20.11 -10.98 5.02
N ASP A 200 20.59 -11.26 3.82
CA ASP A 200 20.73 -10.25 2.75
C ASP A 200 19.41 -9.54 2.37
N ALA A 201 18.25 -10.06 2.78
CA ALA A 201 16.94 -9.45 2.54
C ALA A 201 16.58 -8.34 3.54
N GLY A 202 17.33 -8.21 4.65
CA GLY A 202 17.04 -7.22 5.69
C GLY A 202 15.83 -7.57 6.55
N ILE A 203 15.44 -6.64 7.42
CA ILE A 203 14.22 -6.74 8.23
C ILE A 203 13.03 -6.31 7.38
N LYS A 204 11.97 -7.14 7.37
CA LYS A 204 10.70 -6.87 6.68
C LYS A 204 9.57 -6.73 7.68
N LEU A 205 8.70 -5.76 7.44
CA LEU A 205 7.51 -5.49 8.22
C LEU A 205 6.26 -6.12 7.58
N THR A 206 6.39 -6.65 6.36
CA THR A 206 5.37 -7.45 5.69
C THR A 206 5.34 -8.89 6.20
N PRO A 207 4.21 -9.61 6.03
CA PRO A 207 4.17 -11.07 6.11
C PRO A 207 5.27 -11.75 5.28
N LYS A 208 5.73 -12.93 5.71
CA LYS A 208 6.92 -13.61 5.15
C LYS A 208 6.81 -13.98 3.67
N HIS A 209 5.59 -14.12 3.16
CA HIS A 209 5.33 -14.62 1.80
C HIS A 209 5.28 -13.53 0.73
N TYR A 210 5.28 -12.24 1.09
CA TYR A 210 5.44 -11.16 0.11
C TYR A 210 6.36 -10.05 0.62
N ALA A 211 6.95 -9.28 -0.31
CA ALA A 211 7.76 -8.12 0.05
C ALA A 211 7.69 -7.02 -1.01
N TYR A 212 7.72 -5.77 -0.55
CA TYR A 212 7.86 -4.62 -1.45
C TYR A 212 9.32 -4.40 -1.85
N VAL A 213 9.54 -4.13 -3.14
CA VAL A 213 10.85 -3.76 -3.69
C VAL A 213 10.74 -2.39 -4.32
N LYS A 214 11.31 -1.38 -3.64
CA LYS A 214 11.33 -0.01 -4.15
C LYS A 214 12.47 0.18 -5.15
N ILE A 215 12.17 0.44 -6.42
CA ILE A 215 13.17 0.50 -7.51
C ILE A 215 13.69 1.91 -7.79
N SER A 216 12.89 2.93 -7.49
CA SER A 216 13.25 4.33 -7.65
C SER A 216 12.52 5.20 -6.63
N GLU A 217 12.96 6.44 -6.52
CA GLU A 217 12.39 7.50 -5.69
C GLU A 217 12.08 8.72 -6.57
N GLY A 218 11.15 9.57 -6.12
CA GLY A 218 10.81 10.81 -6.80
C GLY A 218 10.10 10.62 -8.14
N CYS A 219 9.73 11.72 -8.79
CA CYS A 219 8.96 11.69 -10.03
C CYS A 219 9.27 12.89 -10.92
N ASN A 220 9.45 12.65 -12.22
CA ASN A 220 9.71 13.72 -13.20
C ASN A 220 8.43 14.37 -13.74
N HIS A 221 7.26 13.79 -13.49
CA HIS A 221 6.00 14.41 -13.90
C HIS A 221 5.74 15.70 -13.12
N ARG A 222 5.05 16.63 -13.78
CA ARG A 222 4.62 17.92 -13.22
C ARG A 222 3.09 18.03 -13.27
N CYS A 223 2.42 17.00 -12.78
CA CYS A 223 0.96 16.96 -12.68
C CYS A 223 0.49 18.10 -11.76
N THR A 224 -0.55 18.83 -12.15
CA THR A 224 -0.98 20.03 -11.40
C THR A 224 -1.51 19.72 -10.01
N PHE A 225 -2.06 18.52 -9.80
CA PHE A 225 -2.58 18.06 -8.50
C PHE A 225 -1.53 17.40 -7.59
N CYS A 226 -0.32 17.13 -8.09
CA CYS A 226 0.64 16.27 -7.39
C CYS A 226 1.85 17.06 -6.92
N ILE A 227 2.07 17.07 -5.59
CA ILE A 227 3.23 17.72 -4.96
C ILE A 227 4.40 16.76 -4.69
N ILE A 228 4.34 15.52 -5.20
CA ILE A 228 5.40 14.52 -4.98
C ILE A 228 6.79 14.98 -5.41
N PRO A 229 7.01 15.67 -6.55
CA PRO A 229 8.33 16.19 -6.88
C PRO A 229 8.87 17.18 -5.84
N SER A 230 7.98 17.92 -5.19
CA SER A 230 8.33 18.82 -4.10
C SER A 230 8.67 18.01 -2.83
N LEU A 231 7.93 16.95 -2.51
CA LEU A 231 8.15 16.16 -1.29
C LEU A 231 9.33 15.17 -1.39
N ARG A 232 9.54 14.59 -2.56
CA ARG A 232 10.43 13.44 -2.78
C ARG A 232 11.46 13.63 -3.90
N GLY A 233 11.52 14.81 -4.49
CA GLY A 233 12.46 15.14 -5.55
C GLY A 233 12.11 14.55 -6.93
N ASP A 234 13.02 14.78 -7.87
CA ASP A 234 12.97 14.20 -9.21
C ASP A 234 13.31 12.70 -9.20
N LEU A 235 13.09 12.03 -10.33
CA LEU A 235 13.33 10.59 -10.45
C LEU A 235 14.79 10.24 -10.15
N VAL A 236 15.00 9.38 -9.16
CA VAL A 236 16.28 8.76 -8.84
C VAL A 236 16.09 7.24 -8.81
N SER A 237 16.60 6.55 -9.82
CA SER A 237 16.52 5.10 -9.94
C SER A 237 17.69 4.41 -9.23
N ARG A 238 17.41 3.27 -8.62
CA ARG A 238 18.47 2.38 -8.11
C ARG A 238 19.15 1.64 -9.27
N PRO A 239 20.46 1.37 -9.20
CA PRO A 239 21.12 0.47 -10.14
C PRO A 239 20.47 -0.92 -10.15
N ILE A 240 20.27 -1.49 -11.34
CA ILE A 240 19.51 -2.73 -11.50
C ILE A 240 20.17 -3.94 -10.84
N ASP A 241 21.50 -3.99 -10.73
CA ASP A 241 22.18 -5.08 -10.03
C ASP A 241 21.84 -5.07 -8.53
N GLY A 242 21.72 -3.89 -7.92
CA GLY A 242 21.28 -3.75 -6.53
C GLY A 242 19.82 -4.16 -6.33
N VAL A 243 18.95 -3.84 -7.28
CA VAL A 243 17.54 -4.27 -7.28
C VAL A 243 17.44 -5.80 -7.41
N MET A 244 18.16 -6.39 -8.36
CA MET A 244 18.13 -7.84 -8.59
C MET A 244 18.77 -8.62 -7.44
N LYS A 245 19.83 -8.12 -6.82
CA LYS A 245 20.42 -8.71 -5.60
C LYS A 245 19.40 -8.78 -4.46
N GLU A 246 18.68 -7.68 -4.20
CA GLU A 246 17.61 -7.65 -3.18
C GLU A 246 16.47 -8.61 -3.53
N ALA A 247 16.01 -8.62 -4.78
CA ALA A 247 14.94 -9.52 -5.23
C ALA A 247 15.30 -11.00 -5.05
N VAL A 248 16.54 -11.40 -5.37
CA VAL A 248 17.03 -12.76 -5.15
C VAL A 248 17.17 -13.08 -3.67
N ALA A 249 17.65 -12.13 -2.85
CA ALA A 249 17.75 -12.31 -1.41
C ALA A 249 16.38 -12.55 -0.78
N LEU A 250 15.36 -11.78 -1.18
CA LEU A 250 13.97 -11.93 -0.72
C LEU A 250 13.38 -13.28 -1.14
N LYS A 251 13.58 -13.70 -2.40
CA LYS A 251 13.19 -15.05 -2.83
C LYS A 251 13.82 -16.12 -1.94
N LYS A 252 15.13 -16.01 -1.67
CA LYS A 252 15.87 -16.97 -0.84
C LYS A 252 15.39 -16.99 0.62
N SER A 253 14.84 -15.89 1.13
CA SER A 253 14.26 -15.83 2.47
C SER A 253 12.84 -16.41 2.58
N GLY A 254 12.26 -16.88 1.47
CA GLY A 254 10.97 -17.57 1.44
C GLY A 254 9.82 -16.77 0.83
N VAL A 255 10.08 -15.54 0.36
CA VAL A 255 9.09 -14.70 -0.32
C VAL A 255 8.55 -15.38 -1.58
N LYS A 256 7.23 -15.36 -1.75
CA LYS A 256 6.46 -15.91 -2.88
C LYS A 256 5.98 -14.85 -3.86
N GLU A 257 5.93 -13.59 -3.43
CA GLU A 257 5.52 -12.45 -4.27
C GLU A 257 6.38 -11.21 -4.01
N LEU A 258 6.91 -10.62 -5.08
CA LEU A 258 7.58 -9.32 -5.05
C LEU A 258 6.64 -8.24 -5.58
N LEU A 259 6.45 -7.18 -4.80
CA LEU A 259 5.62 -6.03 -5.16
C LEU A 259 6.55 -4.88 -5.55
N VAL A 260 6.75 -4.69 -6.85
CA VAL A 260 7.64 -3.66 -7.39
C VAL A 260 6.95 -2.30 -7.33
N ILE A 261 7.57 -1.37 -6.60
CA ILE A 261 6.98 -0.04 -6.35
C ILE A 261 7.94 1.10 -6.68
N SER A 262 7.36 2.21 -7.13
CA SER A 262 7.94 3.55 -7.13
C SER A 262 6.83 4.60 -7.26
N GLN A 263 7.16 5.84 -7.62
CA GLN A 263 6.17 6.86 -8.02
C GLN A 263 5.73 6.70 -9.47
N ASP A 264 6.65 6.26 -10.34
CA ASP A 264 6.44 5.93 -11.75
C ASP A 264 7.38 4.77 -12.10
N THR A 265 6.84 3.54 -12.09
CA THR A 265 7.61 2.30 -12.25
C THR A 265 8.14 2.14 -13.66
N SER A 266 7.38 2.58 -14.66
CA SER A 266 7.75 2.43 -16.07
C SER A 266 8.75 3.48 -16.55
N ALA A 267 9.01 4.53 -15.79
CA ALA A 267 10.12 5.46 -16.01
C ALA A 267 11.49 4.95 -15.50
N TYR A 268 11.54 3.76 -14.88
CA TYR A 268 12.76 3.22 -14.28
C TYR A 268 13.95 3.21 -15.25
N GLY A 269 15.04 3.85 -14.81
CA GLY A 269 16.32 3.86 -15.51
C GLY A 269 16.54 5.01 -16.51
N VAL A 270 15.54 5.87 -16.73
CA VAL A 270 15.65 7.05 -17.61
C VAL A 270 16.76 7.99 -17.11
N ASP A 271 16.79 8.26 -15.81
CA ASP A 271 17.79 9.10 -15.14
C ASP A 271 19.20 8.46 -15.15
N LEU A 272 19.27 7.13 -15.12
CA LEU A 272 20.51 6.36 -15.27
C LEU A 272 20.96 6.21 -16.72
N LYS A 273 20.25 6.79 -17.69
CA LYS A 273 20.51 6.67 -19.13
C LYS A 273 20.65 5.20 -19.58
N TYR A 274 19.87 4.32 -18.98
CA TYR A 274 19.89 2.87 -19.24
C TYR A 274 21.27 2.21 -19.09
N LYS A 275 22.07 2.70 -18.13
CA LYS A 275 23.41 2.16 -17.83
C LYS A 275 23.38 0.64 -17.72
N THR A 276 24.27 0.01 -18.47
CA THR A 276 24.50 -1.45 -18.42
C THR A 276 25.40 -1.78 -17.23
N VAL A 277 25.00 -2.78 -16.47
CA VAL A 277 25.78 -3.40 -15.39
C VAL A 277 25.83 -4.91 -15.62
N PHE A 278 26.73 -5.60 -14.93
CA PHE A 278 26.79 -7.06 -14.99
C PHE A 278 26.13 -7.63 -13.73
N TRP A 279 25.16 -8.52 -13.94
CA TRP A 279 24.51 -9.27 -12.87
C TRP A 279 24.64 -10.76 -13.20
N GLU A 280 25.27 -11.53 -12.31
CA GLU A 280 25.61 -12.96 -12.51
C GLU A 280 26.35 -13.25 -13.83
N GLY A 281 27.21 -12.32 -14.26
CA GLY A 281 27.98 -12.45 -15.50
C GLY A 281 27.21 -12.04 -16.77
N TRP A 282 25.92 -11.70 -16.66
CA TRP A 282 25.10 -11.26 -17.78
C TRP A 282 24.98 -9.73 -17.83
N PRO A 283 25.12 -9.10 -19.01
CA PRO A 283 24.90 -7.68 -19.15
C PRO A 283 23.41 -7.37 -19.03
N LEU A 284 23.06 -6.46 -18.11
CA LEU A 284 21.69 -6.04 -17.86
C LEU A 284 21.61 -4.52 -17.85
N LYS A 285 20.69 -3.95 -18.65
CA LYS A 285 20.47 -2.49 -18.67
C LYS A 285 19.55 -2.11 -17.54
N SER A 286 19.87 -1.01 -16.85
CA SER A 286 18.94 -0.41 -15.88
C SER A 286 17.79 0.25 -16.64
N LYS A 287 16.83 -0.56 -17.11
CA LYS A 287 15.69 -0.15 -17.93
C LYS A 287 14.50 -1.00 -17.53
N PHE A 288 13.31 -0.39 -17.53
CA PHE A 288 12.07 -1.05 -17.11
C PHE A 288 11.82 -2.42 -17.78
N TYR A 289 11.96 -2.50 -19.12
CA TYR A 289 11.74 -3.76 -19.85
C TYR A 289 12.72 -4.86 -19.40
N ASP A 290 14.02 -4.55 -19.40
CA ASP A 290 15.08 -5.49 -19.01
C ASP A 290 14.90 -5.97 -17.55
N MET A 291 14.46 -5.08 -16.66
CA MET A 291 14.11 -5.43 -15.28
C MET A 291 12.92 -6.40 -15.22
N CYS A 292 11.85 -6.13 -15.97
CA CYS A 292 10.68 -7.00 -16.01
C CYS A 292 11.04 -8.39 -16.55
N GLU A 293 11.87 -8.46 -17.60
CA GLU A 293 12.34 -9.73 -18.17
C GLU A 293 13.24 -10.50 -17.21
N ALA A 294 14.13 -9.83 -16.49
CA ALA A 294 14.99 -10.47 -15.50
C ALA A 294 14.20 -10.97 -14.28
N MET A 295 13.26 -10.15 -13.77
CA MET A 295 12.44 -10.49 -12.62
C MET A 295 11.44 -11.61 -12.91
N SER A 296 10.88 -11.69 -14.13
CA SER A 296 9.95 -12.77 -14.50
C SER A 296 10.60 -14.16 -14.41
N LYS A 297 11.93 -14.24 -14.53
CA LYS A 297 12.71 -15.49 -14.43
C LYS A 297 13.00 -15.91 -12.99
N LEU A 298 12.54 -15.17 -11.98
CA LEU A 298 12.74 -15.53 -10.58
C LEU A 298 11.89 -16.72 -10.13
N GLY A 299 10.85 -17.12 -10.87
CA GLY A 299 10.01 -18.29 -10.53
C GLY A 299 9.15 -18.10 -9.27
N ILE A 300 8.91 -16.83 -8.90
CA ILE A 300 7.93 -16.39 -7.90
C ILE A 300 7.08 -15.29 -8.54
N TRP A 301 5.98 -14.89 -7.92
CA TRP A 301 5.17 -13.79 -8.44
C TRP A 301 5.92 -12.46 -8.38
N VAL A 302 5.81 -11.67 -9.44
CA VAL A 302 6.32 -10.30 -9.50
C VAL A 302 5.19 -9.40 -9.99
N ARG A 303 4.75 -8.47 -9.14
CA ARG A 303 3.66 -7.54 -9.44
C ARG A 303 4.21 -6.14 -9.62
N LEU A 304 3.72 -5.42 -10.63
CA LEU A 304 4.07 -4.03 -10.88
C LEU A 304 2.98 -3.10 -10.34
N HIS A 305 3.38 -2.09 -9.59
CA HIS A 305 2.51 -1.00 -9.15
C HIS A 305 2.91 0.33 -9.77
N TYR A 306 1.98 1.28 -9.84
CA TYR A 306 2.25 2.65 -10.28
C TYR A 306 2.90 2.73 -11.67
N VAL A 307 2.36 1.98 -12.63
CA VAL A 307 2.88 1.91 -14.01
C VAL A 307 2.26 3.04 -14.83
N TYR A 308 3.08 4.02 -15.23
CA TYR A 308 2.63 5.01 -16.20
C TYR A 308 2.56 4.38 -17.61
N PRO A 309 1.52 4.62 -18.42
CA PRO A 309 1.34 3.94 -19.69
C PRO A 309 2.24 4.59 -20.76
N TYR A 310 3.55 4.39 -20.72
CA TYR A 310 4.44 4.74 -21.84
C TYR A 310 4.40 3.67 -22.93
N PRO A 311 4.60 3.97 -24.23
CA PRO A 311 4.51 2.98 -25.31
C PRO A 311 5.32 1.68 -25.08
N HIS A 312 6.46 1.76 -24.40
CA HIS A 312 7.29 0.58 -24.10
C HIS A 312 6.68 -0.41 -23.10
N VAL A 313 5.62 -0.02 -22.38
CA VAL A 313 4.86 -0.93 -21.50
C VAL A 313 4.17 -2.02 -22.31
N ASP A 314 3.81 -1.76 -23.57
CA ASP A 314 3.12 -2.73 -24.43
C ASP A 314 3.93 -4.01 -24.63
N ALA A 315 5.24 -3.87 -24.75
CA ALA A 315 6.16 -4.99 -24.91
C ALA A 315 6.23 -5.88 -23.65
N VAL A 316 5.89 -5.34 -22.46
CA VAL A 316 5.92 -6.08 -21.19
C VAL A 316 4.69 -6.98 -21.04
N VAL A 317 3.58 -6.67 -21.70
CA VAL A 317 2.35 -7.49 -21.66
C VAL A 317 2.61 -8.90 -22.23
N GLN A 318 3.46 -9.03 -23.24
CA GLN A 318 3.88 -10.34 -23.74
C GLN A 318 4.68 -11.13 -22.68
N ILE A 319 5.58 -10.47 -21.94
CA ILE A 319 6.32 -11.11 -20.84
C ILE A 319 5.36 -11.61 -19.76
N MET A 320 4.32 -10.82 -19.43
CA MET A 320 3.30 -11.22 -18.47
C MET A 320 2.58 -12.50 -18.91
N ALA A 321 2.09 -12.53 -20.15
CA ALA A 321 1.41 -13.69 -20.71
C ALA A 321 2.33 -14.93 -20.75
N ASP A 322 3.53 -14.79 -21.30
CA ASP A 322 4.45 -15.91 -21.52
C ASP A 322 4.97 -16.50 -20.21
N SER A 323 5.37 -15.64 -19.26
CA SER A 323 5.97 -16.10 -18.00
C SER A 323 4.95 -16.77 -17.07
N MET A 324 3.70 -16.29 -17.06
CA MET A 324 2.61 -16.90 -16.29
C MET A 324 2.18 -18.24 -16.88
N ALA A 325 2.06 -18.33 -18.21
CA ALA A 325 1.75 -19.58 -18.88
C ALA A 325 2.85 -20.62 -18.64
N ALA A 326 4.11 -20.22 -18.76
CA ALA A 326 5.27 -21.11 -18.57
C ALA A 326 5.38 -21.67 -17.14
N SER A 327 4.90 -20.93 -16.13
CA SER A 327 4.93 -21.36 -14.72
C SER A 327 3.69 -22.11 -14.27
N GLY A 328 2.65 -22.22 -15.10
CA GLY A 328 1.35 -22.73 -14.67
C GLY A 328 0.67 -21.83 -13.62
N GLY A 329 0.97 -20.53 -13.63
CA GLY A 329 0.39 -19.55 -12.72
C GLY A 329 1.08 -19.38 -11.36
N THR A 330 2.14 -20.14 -11.05
CA THR A 330 2.80 -20.09 -9.74
C THR A 330 4.00 -19.13 -9.69
N GLY A 331 4.36 -18.48 -10.80
CA GLY A 331 5.53 -17.61 -10.89
C GLY A 331 5.56 -16.77 -12.16
N GLY A 332 6.42 -15.75 -12.19
CA GLY A 332 6.56 -14.87 -13.34
C GLY A 332 6.05 -13.47 -13.08
N LEU A 333 6.04 -12.67 -14.14
CA LEU A 333 5.52 -11.31 -14.09
C LEU A 333 4.00 -11.39 -14.18
N LEU A 334 3.32 -10.98 -13.12
CA LEU A 334 1.86 -11.10 -13.06
C LEU A 334 1.20 -10.24 -14.14
N PRO A 335 0.10 -10.71 -14.75
CA PRO A 335 -0.65 -9.96 -15.75
C PRO A 335 -1.55 -8.97 -15.02
N TYR A 336 -0.92 -8.01 -14.34
CA TYR A 336 -1.54 -7.00 -13.50
C TYR A 336 -0.87 -5.66 -13.77
N LEU A 337 -1.66 -4.70 -14.25
CA LEU A 337 -1.22 -3.34 -14.53
C LEU A 337 -2.02 -2.35 -13.69
N ASP A 338 -1.35 -1.79 -12.68
CA ASP A 338 -1.84 -0.66 -11.91
C ASP A 338 -1.46 0.66 -12.60
N ILE A 339 -2.40 1.18 -13.39
CA ILE A 339 -2.23 2.36 -14.23
C ILE A 339 -3.09 3.49 -13.68
N PRO A 340 -2.50 4.54 -13.10
CA PRO A 340 -3.27 5.63 -12.56
C PRO A 340 -3.75 6.54 -13.70
N PHE A 341 -4.90 6.26 -14.33
CA PHE A 341 -5.42 7.09 -15.44
C PHE A 341 -5.82 8.50 -14.97
N GLN A 342 -6.27 8.64 -13.72
CA GLN A 342 -6.72 9.88 -13.06
C GLN A 342 -8.03 10.45 -13.60
N HIS A 343 -8.19 10.51 -14.92
CA HIS A 343 -9.42 10.91 -15.58
C HIS A 343 -9.48 10.31 -17.00
N ALA A 344 -10.61 10.45 -17.70
CA ALA A 344 -10.73 10.06 -19.11
C ALA A 344 -10.99 11.26 -20.04
N SER A 345 -11.72 12.29 -19.57
CA SER A 345 -11.96 13.50 -20.37
C SER A 345 -10.64 14.18 -20.79
N PRO A 346 -10.45 14.47 -22.10
CA PRO A 346 -9.28 15.18 -22.60
C PRO A 346 -9.08 16.57 -21.98
N SER A 347 -10.16 17.32 -21.69
CA SER A 347 -10.08 18.66 -21.11
C SER A 347 -9.48 18.61 -19.69
N VAL A 348 -9.96 17.68 -18.87
CA VAL A 348 -9.52 17.47 -17.49
C VAL A 348 -8.09 16.93 -17.48
N LEU A 349 -7.76 15.94 -18.31
CA LEU A 349 -6.40 15.41 -18.42
C LEU A 349 -5.39 16.48 -18.85
N LYS A 350 -5.79 17.39 -19.73
CA LYS A 350 -4.98 18.56 -20.11
C LYS A 350 -4.74 19.48 -18.91
N ALA A 351 -5.78 19.80 -18.16
CA ALA A 351 -5.70 20.64 -16.96
C ALA A 351 -4.87 19.98 -15.84
N MET A 352 -4.92 18.65 -15.74
CA MET A 352 -4.07 17.83 -14.87
C MET A 352 -2.58 17.80 -15.32
N LYS A 353 -2.26 18.28 -16.52
CA LYS A 353 -0.96 18.15 -17.20
C LYS A 353 -0.50 16.71 -17.35
N ARG A 354 -1.40 15.83 -17.78
CA ARG A 354 -1.10 14.40 -18.03
C ARG A 354 -0.68 14.20 -19.50
N PRO A 355 0.56 13.73 -19.78
CA PRO A 355 1.03 13.49 -21.15
C PRO A 355 0.21 12.46 -21.93
N ALA A 356 -0.43 11.50 -21.25
CA ALA A 356 -1.19 10.41 -21.87
C ALA A 356 -2.51 10.86 -22.51
N MET A 357 -2.85 12.15 -22.48
CA MET A 357 -4.00 12.73 -23.18
C MET A 357 -3.97 12.47 -24.70
N SER A 358 -2.79 12.30 -25.30
CA SER A 358 -2.65 12.12 -26.75
C SER A 358 -2.87 10.70 -27.25
N GLU A 359 -3.04 9.73 -26.35
CA GLU A 359 -3.17 8.30 -26.72
C GLU A 359 -4.62 7.83 -26.63
N ASN A 360 -5.02 6.95 -27.55
CA ASN A 360 -6.29 6.24 -27.46
C ASN A 360 -6.16 5.09 -26.44
N THR A 361 -6.37 5.42 -25.17
CA THR A 361 -6.22 4.47 -24.05
C THR A 361 -7.16 3.26 -24.17
N LEU A 362 -8.35 3.42 -24.75
CA LEU A 362 -9.28 2.30 -24.97
C LEU A 362 -8.73 1.27 -25.97
N GLU A 363 -8.23 1.74 -27.11
CA GLU A 363 -7.62 0.88 -28.13
C GLU A 363 -6.40 0.14 -27.56
N ARG A 364 -5.63 0.83 -26.72
CA ARG A 364 -4.47 0.24 -26.05
C ARG A 364 -4.86 -0.85 -25.05
N ILE A 365 -5.91 -0.62 -24.24
CA ILE A 365 -6.48 -1.64 -23.34
C ILE A 365 -6.95 -2.86 -24.13
N GLN A 366 -7.61 -2.65 -25.27
CA GLN A 366 -8.06 -3.73 -26.15
C GLN A 366 -6.88 -4.52 -26.72
N ALA A 367 -5.81 -3.85 -27.16
CA ALA A 367 -4.60 -4.49 -27.65
C ALA A 367 -3.92 -5.33 -26.55
N TRP A 368 -3.83 -4.82 -25.32
CA TRP A 368 -3.28 -5.60 -24.21
C TRP A 368 -4.10 -6.85 -23.90
N ARG A 369 -5.43 -6.74 -23.89
CA ARG A 369 -6.32 -7.90 -23.68
C ARG A 369 -6.27 -8.91 -24.82
N ALA A 370 -5.95 -8.48 -26.04
CA ALA A 370 -5.72 -9.40 -27.16
C ALA A 370 -4.44 -10.22 -26.97
N ILE A 371 -3.39 -9.63 -26.37
CA ILE A 371 -2.12 -10.30 -26.07
C ILE A 371 -2.26 -11.18 -24.83
N CYS A 372 -2.84 -10.64 -23.77
CA CYS A 372 -3.01 -11.29 -22.47
C CYS A 372 -4.48 -11.17 -22.03
N PRO A 373 -5.36 -12.13 -22.39
CA PRO A 373 -6.78 -12.07 -22.07
C PRO A 373 -7.10 -11.99 -20.58
N ASP A 374 -6.21 -12.52 -19.74
CA ASP A 374 -6.33 -12.53 -18.29
C ASP A 374 -5.75 -11.30 -17.61
N ILE A 375 -5.28 -10.31 -18.37
CA ILE A 375 -4.70 -9.08 -17.82
C ILE A 375 -5.71 -8.31 -16.98
N VAL A 376 -5.29 -8.02 -15.75
CA VAL A 376 -6.03 -7.23 -14.78
C VAL A 376 -5.55 -5.80 -14.87
N ILE A 377 -6.48 -4.88 -15.14
CA ILE A 377 -6.17 -3.46 -15.21
C ILE A 377 -6.81 -2.76 -14.03
N ARG A 378 -5.95 -2.25 -13.15
CA ARG A 378 -6.32 -1.43 -12.02
C ARG A 378 -6.09 0.05 -12.35
N SER A 379 -7.02 0.91 -11.95
CA SER A 379 -6.84 2.35 -12.06
C SER A 379 -7.41 3.11 -10.87
N THR A 380 -7.05 4.38 -10.79
CA THR A 380 -7.61 5.34 -9.86
C THR A 380 -8.06 6.58 -10.62
N PHE A 381 -9.23 7.11 -10.26
CA PHE A 381 -9.82 8.32 -10.84
C PHE A 381 -10.05 9.38 -9.77
N VAL A 382 -9.96 10.65 -10.19
CA VAL A 382 -10.25 11.82 -9.36
C VAL A 382 -11.40 12.57 -9.99
N VAL A 383 -12.51 12.67 -9.28
CA VAL A 383 -13.70 13.44 -9.67
C VAL A 383 -13.73 14.77 -8.91
N GLY A 384 -14.37 15.78 -9.48
CA GLY A 384 -14.43 17.12 -8.93
C GLY A 384 -13.17 17.94 -9.16
N PHE A 385 -12.33 17.59 -10.13
CA PHE A 385 -11.13 18.35 -10.45
C PHE A 385 -11.51 19.79 -10.88
N PRO A 386 -10.75 20.84 -10.52
CA PRO A 386 -11.08 22.21 -10.88
C PRO A 386 -11.30 22.37 -12.39
N GLY A 387 -12.50 22.85 -12.75
CA GLY A 387 -12.95 23.00 -14.14
C GLY A 387 -13.66 21.79 -14.76
N GLU A 388 -13.82 20.66 -14.06
CA GLU A 388 -14.56 19.48 -14.58
C GLU A 388 -16.05 19.78 -14.75
N THR A 389 -16.56 19.68 -15.98
CA THR A 389 -17.98 19.89 -16.30
C THR A 389 -18.78 18.59 -16.23
N ASP A 390 -20.10 18.69 -16.39
CA ASP A 390 -20.97 17.51 -16.44
C ASP A 390 -20.67 16.66 -17.69
N GLU A 391 -20.37 17.28 -18.82
CA GLU A 391 -19.96 16.58 -20.05
C GLU A 391 -18.66 15.79 -19.85
N ASP A 392 -17.70 16.34 -19.11
CA ASP A 392 -16.45 15.65 -18.79
C ASP A 392 -16.68 14.41 -17.93
N PHE A 393 -17.59 14.52 -16.97
CA PHE A 393 -17.95 13.43 -16.08
C PHE A 393 -18.75 12.33 -16.81
N GLU A 394 -19.73 12.70 -17.64
CA GLU A 394 -20.45 11.71 -18.46
C GLU A 394 -19.53 11.02 -19.46
N TYR A 395 -18.57 11.75 -20.04
CA TYR A 395 -17.52 11.14 -20.88
C TYR A 395 -16.71 10.10 -20.10
N LEU A 396 -16.35 10.38 -18.85
CA LEU A 396 -15.65 9.44 -17.99
C LEU A 396 -16.47 8.17 -17.73
N LEU A 397 -17.77 8.28 -17.45
CA LEU A 397 -18.64 7.12 -17.22
C LEU A 397 -18.80 6.25 -18.48
N ASP A 398 -18.98 6.87 -19.64
CA ASP A 398 -19.04 6.17 -20.93
C ASP A 398 -17.70 5.47 -21.26
N TRP A 399 -16.58 6.16 -21.03
CA TRP A 399 -15.25 5.58 -21.18
C TRP A 399 -15.05 4.38 -20.26
N LEU A 400 -15.44 4.48 -18.98
CA LEU A 400 -15.28 3.39 -18.01
C LEU A 400 -16.12 2.17 -18.38
N THR A 401 -17.35 2.40 -18.87
CA THR A 401 -18.25 1.35 -19.37
C THR A 401 -17.62 0.58 -20.52
N LYS A 402 -16.92 1.27 -21.44
CA LYS A 402 -16.21 0.65 -22.57
C LYS A 402 -14.91 -0.02 -22.15
N ALA A 403 -14.17 0.61 -21.24
CA ALA A 403 -12.91 0.10 -20.74
C ALA A 403 -13.09 -1.18 -19.92
N ARG A 404 -14.23 -1.35 -19.22
CA ARG A 404 -14.52 -2.48 -18.33
C ARG A 404 -13.31 -2.82 -17.44
N LEU A 405 -12.78 -1.84 -16.72
CA LEU A 405 -11.59 -2.05 -15.88
C LEU A 405 -11.90 -3.01 -14.73
N ASP A 406 -10.93 -3.86 -14.39
CA ASP A 406 -11.09 -4.93 -13.40
C ASP A 406 -11.16 -4.36 -11.98
N ARG A 407 -10.33 -3.36 -11.66
CA ARG A 407 -10.29 -2.72 -10.34
C ARG A 407 -10.23 -1.20 -10.51
N VAL A 408 -11.14 -0.47 -9.86
CA VAL A 408 -11.11 1.00 -9.89
C VAL A 408 -11.37 1.58 -8.52
N GLY A 409 -10.45 2.47 -8.11
CA GLY A 409 -10.68 3.42 -7.02
C GLY A 409 -11.11 4.78 -7.56
N CYS A 410 -11.93 5.49 -6.80
CA CYS A 410 -12.29 6.88 -7.06
C CYS A 410 -11.99 7.72 -5.83
N PHE A 411 -11.58 8.97 -6.03
CA PHE A 411 -11.41 9.95 -4.97
C PHE A 411 -12.04 11.27 -5.42
N THR A 412 -12.59 12.02 -4.47
CA THR A 412 -12.91 13.43 -4.73
C THR A 412 -11.62 14.24 -4.75
N TYR A 413 -11.57 15.26 -5.59
CA TYR A 413 -10.45 16.20 -5.61
C TYR A 413 -10.36 16.92 -4.26
N SER A 414 -9.19 16.82 -3.63
CA SER A 414 -8.84 17.51 -2.40
C SER A 414 -7.70 18.49 -2.69
N GLU A 415 -7.85 19.71 -2.20
CA GLU A 415 -6.84 20.77 -2.32
C GLU A 415 -5.67 20.44 -1.40
N VAL A 416 -4.54 20.05 -2.00
CA VAL A 416 -3.29 19.84 -1.27
C VAL A 416 -2.48 21.13 -1.31
N GLU A 417 -1.97 21.58 -0.16
CA GLU A 417 -1.15 22.79 -0.10
C GLU A 417 0.06 22.71 -1.06
N GLY A 418 0.26 23.76 -1.85
CA GLY A 418 1.30 23.83 -2.88
C GLY A 418 0.97 23.14 -4.21
N ALA A 419 -0.21 22.54 -4.37
CA ALA A 419 -0.66 22.00 -5.65
C ALA A 419 -1.07 23.14 -6.60
N VAL A 420 -0.51 23.15 -7.82
CA VAL A 420 -0.84 24.14 -8.87
C VAL A 420 -2.31 24.09 -9.27
N ALA A 421 -2.97 22.94 -9.10
CA ALA A 421 -4.38 22.77 -9.40
C ALA A 421 -5.29 23.66 -8.53
N ASN A 422 -4.85 24.10 -7.36
CA ASN A 422 -5.63 25.00 -6.49
C ASN A 422 -5.83 26.40 -7.11
N ASP A 423 -4.94 26.81 -8.01
CA ASP A 423 -5.02 28.10 -8.71
C ASP A 423 -5.87 28.04 -9.99
N LEU A 424 -6.39 26.86 -10.35
CA LEU A 424 -7.24 26.70 -11.53
C LEU A 424 -8.64 27.29 -11.29
N PRO A 425 -9.25 27.92 -12.30
CA PRO A 425 -10.57 28.50 -12.16
C PRO A 425 -11.66 27.42 -12.03
N ASN A 426 -12.83 27.84 -11.55
CA ASN A 426 -14.05 27.03 -11.46
C ASN A 426 -13.88 25.78 -10.58
N PRO A 427 -13.58 25.93 -9.27
CA PRO A 427 -13.59 24.81 -8.35
C PRO A 427 -14.99 24.16 -8.31
N VAL A 428 -15.03 22.83 -8.29
CA VAL A 428 -16.28 22.08 -8.23
C VAL A 428 -16.79 22.03 -6.78
N PRO A 429 -18.05 22.37 -6.49
CA PRO A 429 -18.65 22.24 -5.16
C PRO A 429 -18.58 20.82 -4.60
N GLU A 430 -18.35 20.68 -3.28
CA GLU A 430 -18.18 19.37 -2.63
C GLU A 430 -19.38 18.44 -2.81
N GLU A 431 -20.61 18.97 -2.79
CA GLU A 431 -21.83 18.19 -3.05
C GLU A 431 -21.82 17.54 -4.44
N ILE A 432 -21.29 18.25 -5.45
CA ILE A 432 -21.16 17.73 -6.82
C ILE A 432 -20.04 16.68 -6.87
N LYS A 433 -18.91 16.90 -6.20
CA LYS A 433 -17.82 15.90 -6.15
C LYS A 433 -18.32 14.59 -5.53
N GLN A 434 -19.05 14.69 -4.42
CA GLN A 434 -19.60 13.54 -3.72
C GLN A 434 -20.63 12.79 -4.58
N ALA A 435 -21.54 13.51 -5.24
CA ALA A 435 -22.49 12.90 -6.17
C ALA A 435 -21.80 12.20 -7.35
N ARG A 436 -20.74 12.78 -7.90
CA ARG A 436 -19.91 12.17 -8.96
C ARG A 436 -19.20 10.92 -8.46
N TYR A 437 -18.62 10.97 -7.27
CA TYR A 437 -17.97 9.83 -6.63
C TYR A 437 -18.94 8.64 -6.48
N GLU A 438 -20.12 8.88 -5.92
CA GLU A 438 -21.14 7.83 -5.72
C GLU A 438 -21.61 7.22 -7.04
N ARG A 439 -21.86 8.04 -8.06
CA ARG A 439 -22.26 7.58 -9.40
C ARG A 439 -21.17 6.73 -10.07
N LEU A 440 -19.92 7.15 -9.99
CA LEU A 440 -18.79 6.42 -10.57
C LEU A 440 -18.57 5.09 -9.83
N MET A 441 -18.58 5.10 -8.50
CA MET A 441 -18.40 3.88 -7.70
C MET A 441 -19.54 2.88 -7.91
N ALA A 442 -20.79 3.34 -8.04
CA ALA A 442 -21.93 2.47 -8.36
C ALA A 442 -21.79 1.81 -9.75
N LEU A 443 -21.34 2.57 -10.76
CA LEU A 443 -21.05 2.01 -12.08
C LEU A 443 -19.93 0.98 -12.01
N GLN A 444 -18.84 1.29 -11.29
CA GLN A 444 -17.72 0.37 -11.17
C GLN A 444 -18.09 -0.90 -10.42
N GLN A 445 -18.89 -0.83 -9.35
CA GLN A 445 -19.34 -2.00 -8.60
C GLN A 445 -20.01 -3.02 -9.54
N LYS A 446 -20.89 -2.53 -10.43
CA LYS A 446 -21.51 -3.36 -11.46
C LYS A 446 -20.48 -4.01 -12.39
N ILE A 447 -19.51 -3.23 -12.89
CA ILE A 447 -18.46 -3.74 -13.78
C ILE A 447 -17.61 -4.81 -13.06
N SER A 448 -17.26 -4.57 -11.80
CA SER A 448 -16.48 -5.49 -10.96
C SER A 448 -17.23 -6.81 -10.74
N ALA A 449 -18.51 -6.75 -10.33
CA ALA A 449 -19.36 -7.91 -10.15
C ALA A 449 -19.47 -8.75 -11.45
N GLU A 450 -19.69 -8.11 -12.60
CA GLU A 450 -19.71 -8.79 -13.91
C GLU A 450 -18.37 -9.46 -14.21
N LYS A 451 -17.25 -8.78 -13.94
CA LYS A 451 -15.89 -9.29 -14.21
C LYS A 451 -15.52 -10.48 -13.32
N LEU A 452 -15.91 -10.46 -12.05
CA LEU A 452 -15.68 -11.56 -11.11
C LEU A 452 -16.61 -12.74 -11.38
N ALA A 453 -17.86 -12.49 -11.78
CA ALA A 453 -18.76 -13.55 -12.25
C ALA A 453 -18.19 -14.33 -13.44
N GLU A 454 -17.44 -13.68 -14.35
CA GLU A 454 -16.72 -14.36 -15.45
C GLU A 454 -15.58 -15.28 -14.96
N LYS A 455 -15.22 -15.25 -13.67
CA LYS A 455 -14.21 -16.14 -13.06
C LYS A 455 -14.83 -17.38 -12.42
N VAL A 456 -16.13 -17.40 -12.17
CA VAL A 456 -16.84 -18.59 -11.66
C VAL A 456 -16.68 -19.77 -12.62
N GLY A 457 -16.36 -20.94 -12.07
CA GLY A 457 -16.04 -22.17 -12.78
C GLY A 457 -14.61 -22.25 -13.32
N LYS A 458 -13.77 -21.21 -13.14
CA LYS A 458 -12.36 -21.25 -13.56
C LYS A 458 -11.47 -21.74 -12.42
N THR A 459 -10.40 -22.43 -12.81
CA THR A 459 -9.33 -22.82 -11.89
C THR A 459 -8.32 -21.68 -11.77
N LEU A 460 -8.02 -21.24 -10.54
CA LEU A 460 -7.05 -20.20 -10.23
C LEU A 460 -5.99 -20.72 -9.25
N VAL A 461 -4.76 -20.22 -9.41
CA VAL A 461 -3.73 -20.32 -8.37
C VAL A 461 -3.91 -19.15 -7.42
N VAL A 462 -3.98 -19.43 -6.12
CA VAL A 462 -4.15 -18.45 -5.06
C VAL A 462 -3.05 -18.60 -4.01
N LEU A 463 -2.60 -17.48 -3.45
CA LEU A 463 -1.60 -17.41 -2.39
C LEU A 463 -2.31 -17.15 -1.06
N VAL A 464 -2.10 -18.02 -0.07
CA VAL A 464 -2.70 -17.89 1.26
C VAL A 464 -2.02 -16.75 2.02
N ASP A 465 -2.76 -15.72 2.39
CA ASP A 465 -2.25 -14.63 3.24
C ASP A 465 -2.50 -14.90 4.72
N GLU A 466 -3.74 -15.31 5.05
CA GLU A 466 -4.20 -15.53 6.41
C GLU A 466 -5.05 -16.80 6.52
N ILE A 467 -5.12 -17.36 7.72
CA ILE A 467 -5.95 -18.51 8.04
C ILE A 467 -6.84 -18.16 9.23
N ASP A 468 -8.14 -18.28 9.03
CA ASP A 468 -9.11 -18.35 10.10
C ASP A 468 -9.22 -19.81 10.57
N THR A 469 -8.59 -20.10 11.71
CA THR A 469 -8.59 -21.44 12.29
C THR A 469 -9.89 -21.81 12.98
N GLU A 470 -10.75 -20.84 13.32
CA GLU A 470 -12.04 -21.13 13.97
C GLU A 470 -13.03 -21.67 12.94
N GLU A 471 -13.05 -21.07 11.75
CA GLU A 471 -13.97 -21.43 10.67
C GLU A 471 -13.35 -22.36 9.61
N ASN A 472 -12.04 -22.65 9.71
CA ASN A 472 -11.27 -23.38 8.68
C ASN A 472 -11.39 -22.74 7.29
N ILE A 473 -11.10 -21.44 7.22
CA ILE A 473 -11.10 -20.65 5.98
C ILE A 473 -9.70 -20.08 5.75
N ALA A 474 -9.17 -20.24 4.54
CA ALA A 474 -8.00 -19.51 4.09
C ALA A 474 -8.42 -18.23 3.35
N ILE A 475 -7.88 -17.09 3.79
CA ILE A 475 -8.01 -15.81 3.09
C ILE A 475 -6.82 -15.71 2.14
N CYS A 476 -7.10 -15.80 0.84
CA CYS A 476 -6.09 -15.84 -0.20
C CYS A 476 -6.18 -14.63 -1.13
N ARG A 477 -5.16 -14.50 -1.99
CA ARG A 477 -5.15 -13.60 -3.15
C ARG A 477 -4.81 -14.36 -4.41
N SER A 478 -5.43 -13.99 -5.53
CA SER A 478 -5.03 -14.49 -6.84
C SER A 478 -3.98 -13.59 -7.48
N TYR A 479 -3.53 -13.95 -8.69
CA TYR A 479 -2.71 -13.06 -9.52
C TYR A 479 -3.38 -11.70 -9.77
N ALA A 480 -4.71 -11.60 -9.63
CA ALA A 480 -5.50 -10.39 -9.84
C ALA A 480 -5.50 -9.42 -8.65
N ASP A 481 -4.97 -9.85 -7.50
CA ASP A 481 -5.22 -9.16 -6.22
C ASP A 481 -3.93 -8.74 -5.54
N ALA A 482 -3.72 -7.43 -5.44
CA ALA A 482 -2.65 -6.87 -4.63
C ALA A 482 -3.01 -6.88 -3.13
N PRO A 483 -2.05 -7.14 -2.22
CA PRO A 483 -2.30 -7.13 -0.78
C PRO A 483 -2.79 -5.75 -0.31
N GLU A 484 -3.67 -5.75 0.70
CA GLU A 484 -4.26 -4.57 1.35
C GLU A 484 -5.14 -3.66 0.47
N ILE A 485 -5.15 -3.86 -0.85
CA ILE A 485 -5.70 -2.89 -1.81
C ILE A 485 -6.87 -3.47 -2.62
N ASP A 486 -6.74 -4.71 -3.08
CA ASP A 486 -7.76 -5.37 -3.90
C ASP A 486 -8.58 -6.36 -3.05
N GLY A 487 -9.33 -7.25 -3.69
CA GLY A 487 -10.18 -8.23 -3.01
C GLY A 487 -9.46 -9.51 -2.61
N HIS A 488 -10.23 -10.44 -2.07
CA HIS A 488 -9.75 -11.73 -1.60
C HIS A 488 -10.39 -12.90 -2.35
N VAL A 489 -9.74 -14.06 -2.26
CA VAL A 489 -10.33 -15.36 -2.55
C VAL A 489 -10.47 -16.10 -1.22
N TYR A 490 -11.69 -16.32 -0.78
CA TYR A 490 -11.97 -17.11 0.42
C TYR A 490 -12.04 -18.58 0.04
N VAL A 491 -11.19 -19.40 0.64
CA VAL A 491 -11.16 -20.84 0.41
C VAL A 491 -11.61 -21.55 1.68
N ASP A 492 -12.80 -22.14 1.65
CA ASP A 492 -13.36 -22.84 2.81
C ASP A 492 -12.88 -24.29 2.92
N ASN A 493 -13.23 -24.97 4.01
CA ASN A 493 -12.95 -26.38 4.25
C ASN A 493 -11.46 -26.76 4.19
N ILE A 494 -10.56 -25.80 4.45
CA ILE A 494 -9.12 -26.09 4.50
C ILE A 494 -8.79 -27.07 5.61
N ASP A 495 -7.82 -27.94 5.37
CA ASP A 495 -7.29 -28.82 6.41
C ASP A 495 -6.08 -28.19 7.12
N ALA A 496 -5.65 -28.84 8.21
CA ALA A 496 -4.55 -28.36 9.04
C ALA A 496 -3.17 -28.35 8.34
N THR A 497 -3.06 -28.82 7.09
CA THR A 497 -1.80 -28.80 6.33
C THR A 497 -1.57 -27.48 5.62
N VAL A 498 -2.63 -26.72 5.32
CA VAL A 498 -2.56 -25.41 4.66
C VAL A 498 -1.94 -24.37 5.60
N LYS A 499 -1.01 -23.57 5.09
CA LYS A 499 -0.31 -22.50 5.83
C LYS A 499 -0.28 -21.21 5.04
N ALA A 500 -0.18 -20.08 5.76
CA ALA A 500 0.15 -18.80 5.14
C ALA A 500 1.43 -18.90 4.32
N GLY A 501 1.39 -18.38 3.09
CA GLY A 501 2.45 -18.50 2.09
C GLY A 501 2.38 -19.73 1.19
N ASP A 502 1.43 -20.64 1.40
CA ASP A 502 1.18 -21.73 0.46
C ASP A 502 0.46 -21.22 -0.79
N MET A 503 0.75 -21.86 -1.93
CA MET A 503 0.04 -21.65 -3.19
C MET A 503 -0.96 -22.81 -3.36
N LEU A 504 -2.24 -22.49 -3.49
CA LEU A 504 -3.32 -23.44 -3.69
C LEU A 504 -3.86 -23.31 -5.11
N THR A 505 -4.30 -24.42 -5.70
CA THR A 505 -5.05 -24.42 -6.95
C THR A 505 -6.50 -24.71 -6.62
N VAL A 506 -7.39 -23.76 -6.88
CA VAL A 506 -8.80 -23.83 -6.50
C VAL A 506 -9.71 -23.56 -7.70
N VAL A 507 -10.91 -24.14 -7.69
CA VAL A 507 -11.97 -23.80 -8.65
C VAL A 507 -12.89 -22.79 -7.99
N ILE A 508 -13.10 -21.65 -8.65
CA ILE A 508 -13.98 -20.61 -8.14
C ILE A 508 -15.43 -21.05 -8.29
N ASP A 509 -16.21 -21.07 -7.21
CA ASP A 509 -17.61 -21.51 -7.21
C ASP A 509 -18.60 -20.34 -7.12
N GLU A 510 -18.22 -19.26 -6.44
CA GLU A 510 -19.03 -18.05 -6.27
C GLU A 510 -18.18 -16.78 -6.38
N ALA A 511 -18.85 -15.66 -6.69
CA ALA A 511 -18.27 -14.34 -6.74
C ALA A 511 -19.24 -13.31 -6.14
N SER A 512 -18.69 -12.34 -5.42
CA SER A 512 -19.39 -11.12 -4.98
C SER A 512 -18.96 -9.92 -5.84
N ASP A 513 -19.27 -8.70 -5.37
CA ASP A 513 -18.87 -7.46 -6.05
C ASP A 513 -17.35 -7.30 -6.14
N TYR A 514 -16.58 -7.79 -5.16
CA TYR A 514 -15.13 -7.56 -5.06
C TYR A 514 -14.30 -8.79 -4.70
N ASP A 515 -14.93 -9.85 -4.19
CA ASP A 515 -14.29 -11.06 -3.69
C ASP A 515 -14.78 -12.33 -4.41
N LEU A 516 -13.94 -13.35 -4.41
CA LEU A 516 -14.23 -14.68 -4.95
C LEU A 516 -14.28 -15.72 -3.82
N PHE A 517 -14.97 -16.82 -4.08
CA PHE A 517 -15.11 -17.93 -3.14
C PHE A 517 -14.77 -19.24 -3.85
N ALA A 518 -14.22 -20.17 -3.07
CA ALA A 518 -13.89 -21.51 -3.51
C ALA A 518 -13.91 -22.48 -2.33
N SER A 519 -14.00 -23.77 -2.63
CA SER A 519 -13.86 -24.83 -1.64
C SER A 519 -12.52 -25.56 -1.75
N PHE A 520 -11.88 -25.90 -0.61
CA PHE A 520 -10.67 -26.71 -0.58
C PHE A 520 -10.99 -28.19 -0.82
N GLY A 521 -10.38 -28.79 -1.84
CA GLY A 521 -10.59 -30.20 -2.18
C GLY A 521 -10.11 -30.55 -3.59
N PRO A 522 -10.13 -31.83 -3.97
CA PRO A 522 -9.78 -32.22 -5.33
C PRO A 522 -10.77 -31.61 -6.32
N ALA A 523 -10.22 -30.87 -7.29
CA ALA A 523 -10.95 -30.30 -8.43
C ALA A 523 -11.67 -31.36 -9.27
#